data_AF-A0A1V9YAS1-F1
#
_entry.id   AF-A0A1V9YAS1-F1
#
_cell.length_a   1.000
_cell.length_b   1.000
_cell.length_c   1.000
_cell.angle_alpha   90.00
_cell.angle_beta   90.00
_cell.angle_gamma   90.00
#
_symmetry.space_group_name_H-M   'P 1'
#
loop_
_entity.id
_entity.type
_entity.pdbx_description
1 polymer ?
#
loop_
_entity_poly.entity_id
_entity_poly.type
_entity_poly.pdbx_seq_one_letter_code
_entity_poly.pdbx_strand_id
1 'polypeptide(L)'
;MVLVSSADFFPQLAELFQASLKGGSGAVTVRTKSIPSAKIGKLLREEAVAAGPTVYLVRAYKNGNNKHKSKLSTAVPAAAHVKFQAELAKLMKAKMKDVTKKQKRHASQN
;
A
#
# COMPACT_ATOMS: atom_id res chain seq x y z
N MET A 1 9.94 1.93 -8.74
CA MET A 1 8.65 1.48 -8.20
C MET A 1 8.45 0.09 -8.77
N VAL A 2 8.35 -0.91 -7.90
CA VAL A 2 8.34 -2.32 -8.30
C VAL A 2 6.88 -2.75 -8.44
N LEU A 3 6.54 -3.33 -9.59
CA LEU A 3 5.25 -3.99 -9.79
C LEU A 3 5.42 -5.43 -9.31
N VAL A 4 4.59 -5.83 -8.36
CA VAL A 4 4.65 -7.15 -7.73
C VAL A 4 3.29 -7.83 -7.79
N SER A 5 3.30 -9.17 -7.73
CA SER A 5 2.09 -9.97 -7.64
C SER A 5 1.28 -9.60 -6.39
N SER A 6 -0.01 -9.91 -6.38
CA SER A 6 -0.83 -9.70 -5.18
C SER A 6 -0.35 -10.56 -3.99
N ALA A 7 0.25 -11.72 -4.26
CA ALA A 7 0.80 -12.61 -3.23
C ALA A 7 2.02 -12.00 -2.53
N ASP A 8 2.92 -11.38 -3.30
CA ASP A 8 4.15 -10.77 -2.78
C ASP A 8 3.90 -9.39 -2.17
N PHE A 9 2.77 -8.76 -2.50
CA PHE A 9 2.47 -7.40 -2.06
C PHE A 9 2.35 -7.29 -0.53
N PHE A 10 1.63 -8.20 0.14
CA PHE A 10 1.42 -8.11 1.59
C PHE A 10 2.67 -8.37 2.42
N PRO A 11 3.51 -9.39 2.13
CA PRO A 11 4.80 -9.57 2.78
C PRO A 11 5.70 -8.34 2.65
N GLN A 12 5.86 -7.82 1.43
CA GLN A 12 6.71 -6.63 1.18
C GLN A 12 6.11 -5.36 1.80
N LEU A 13 4.79 -5.23 1.86
CA LEU A 13 4.12 -4.15 2.59
C LEU A 13 4.41 -4.23 4.09
N ALA A 14 4.43 -5.44 4.68
CA ALA A 14 4.77 -5.61 6.09
C ALA A 14 6.22 -5.20 6.37
N GLU A 15 7.15 -5.49 5.47
CA GLU A 15 8.54 -5.04 5.54
C GLU A 15 8.66 -3.51 5.48
N LEU A 16 7.85 -2.82 4.67
CA LEU A 16 7.82 -1.36 4.63
C LEU A 16 7.49 -0.72 5.99
N PHE A 17 6.64 -1.37 6.79
CA PHE A 17 6.32 -0.88 8.14
C PHE A 17 7.52 -1.01 9.10
N GLN A 18 8.37 -2.03 8.92
CA GLN A 18 9.54 -2.28 9.77
C GLN A 18 10.77 -1.47 9.35
N ALA A 19 10.93 -1.20 8.05
CA ALA A 19 12.12 -0.54 7.52
C ALA A 19 12.27 0.90 8.06
N SER A 20 13.29 1.19 8.87
CA SER A 20 13.57 2.58 9.30
C SER A 20 14.31 3.33 8.18
N LEU A 21 13.93 4.58 7.94
CA LEU A 21 14.64 5.46 7.01
C LEU A 21 15.37 6.54 7.82
N LYS A 22 16.71 6.55 7.76
CA LYS A 22 17.53 7.59 8.40
C LYS A 22 17.13 8.96 7.84
N GLY A 23 16.59 9.83 8.70
CA GLY A 23 16.07 11.16 8.31
C GLY A 23 14.74 11.14 7.53
N GLY A 24 14.06 9.99 7.41
CA GLY A 24 12.76 9.86 6.76
C GLY A 24 11.61 9.80 7.76
N SER A 25 10.38 10.05 7.27
CA SER A 25 9.18 9.85 8.08
C SER A 25 8.94 8.36 8.29
N GLY A 26 8.51 7.98 9.50
CA GLY A 26 8.07 6.60 9.80
C GLY A 26 6.79 6.20 9.06
N ALA A 27 6.07 7.15 8.47
CA ALA A 27 4.77 6.93 7.86
C ALA A 27 4.84 6.16 6.54
N VAL A 28 3.96 5.17 6.39
CA VAL A 28 3.72 4.44 5.14
C VAL A 28 2.43 4.97 4.52
N THR A 29 2.49 5.34 3.24
CA THR A 29 1.32 5.77 2.47
C THR A 29 0.89 4.62 1.55
N VAL A 30 -0.40 4.31 1.56
CA VAL A 30 -1.04 3.41 0.59
C VAL A 30 -2.03 4.21 -0.23
N ARG A 31 -1.98 4.07 -1.56
CA ARG A 31 -2.88 4.74 -2.50
C ARG A 31 -3.47 3.73 -3.47
N THR A 32 -4.76 3.87 -3.73
CA THR A 32 -5.48 3.04 -4.69
C THR A 32 -6.02 3.94 -5.80
N LYS A 33 -5.85 3.52 -7.05
CA LYS A 33 -6.38 4.24 -8.22
C LYS A 33 -6.91 3.25 -9.25
N SER A 34 -8.13 3.48 -9.74
CA SER A 34 -8.64 2.75 -10.90
C SER A 34 -7.93 3.22 -12.17
N ILE A 35 -7.42 2.28 -12.97
CA ILE A 35 -6.79 2.56 -14.26
C ILE A 35 -7.18 1.51 -15.31
N PRO A 36 -7.11 1.85 -16.61
CA PRO A 36 -7.32 0.87 -17.68
C PRO A 36 -6.30 -0.27 -17.61
N SER A 37 -6.75 -1.51 -17.78
CA SER A 37 -5.91 -2.71 -17.68
C SER A 37 -4.74 -2.70 -18.68
N ALA A 38 -4.96 -2.17 -19.88
CA ALA A 38 -3.93 -2.01 -20.90
C ALA A 38 -2.76 -1.10 -20.47
N LYS A 39 -2.96 -0.22 -19.47
CA LYS A 39 -1.93 0.69 -18.95
C LYS A 39 -1.12 0.10 -17.80
N ILE A 40 -1.36 -1.15 -17.41
CA ILE A 40 -0.55 -1.87 -16.41
C ILE A 40 0.81 -2.27 -17.00
N GLY A 41 1.82 -2.42 -16.16
CA GLY A 41 3.15 -2.90 -16.56
C GLY A 41 3.10 -4.34 -17.09
N LYS A 42 4.05 -4.71 -17.96
CA LYS A 42 4.04 -5.99 -18.69
C LYS A 42 3.80 -7.21 -17.79
N LEU A 43 4.38 -7.22 -16.58
CA LEU A 43 4.28 -8.33 -15.63
C LEU A 43 2.86 -8.77 -15.30
N LEU A 44 1.91 -7.84 -15.15
CA LEU A 44 0.53 -8.14 -14.75
C LEU A 44 -0.49 -7.74 -15.83
N ARG A 45 -0.03 -7.34 -17.02
CA ARG A 45 -0.92 -6.78 -18.04
C ARG A 45 -1.87 -7.83 -18.60
N GLU A 46 -1.36 -9.02 -18.92
CA GLU A 46 -2.16 -10.09 -19.52
C GLU A 46 -3.28 -10.52 -18.58
N GLU A 47 -2.94 -10.82 -17.32
CA GLU A 47 -3.91 -11.14 -16.27
C GLU A 47 -4.92 -10.00 -16.03
N ALA A 48 -4.44 -8.75 -15.98
CA ALA A 48 -5.30 -7.59 -15.78
C ALA A 48 -6.30 -7.39 -16.93
N VAL A 49 -5.87 -7.58 -18.18
CA VAL A 49 -6.73 -7.46 -19.36
C VAL A 49 -7.73 -8.61 -19.42
N ALA A 50 -7.31 -9.83 -19.10
CA ALA A 50 -8.19 -10.99 -19.01
C ALA A 50 -9.27 -10.83 -17.93
N ALA A 51 -8.94 -10.16 -16.82
CA ALA A 51 -9.87 -9.92 -15.72
C ALA A 51 -10.87 -8.77 -15.97
N GLY A 52 -10.68 -7.96 -17.01
CA GLY A 52 -11.62 -6.90 -17.41
C GLY A 52 -10.97 -5.62 -17.93
N PRO A 53 -11.78 -4.60 -18.27
CA PRO A 53 -11.29 -3.37 -18.90
C PRO A 53 -10.54 -2.43 -17.92
N THR A 54 -10.80 -2.57 -16.63
CA THR A 54 -10.19 -1.75 -15.58
C THR A 54 -9.73 -2.59 -14.40
N VAL A 55 -8.66 -2.12 -13.74
CA VAL A 55 -8.14 -2.70 -12.50
C VAL A 55 -7.80 -1.61 -11.50
N TYR A 56 -7.76 -1.99 -10.22
CA TYR A 56 -7.31 -1.13 -9.14
C TYR A 56 -5.80 -1.26 -8.97
N LEU A 57 -5.06 -0.21 -9.31
CA LEU A 57 -3.64 -0.12 -9.02
C LEU A 57 -3.44 0.35 -7.58
N VAL A 58 -2.90 -0.53 -6.75
CA VAL A 58 -2.56 -0.23 -5.36
C VAL A 58 -1.07 0.06 -5.29
N ARG A 59 -0.69 1.16 -4.63
CA ARG A 59 0.69 1.61 -4.46
C ARG A 59 0.98 1.83 -3.00
N ALA A 60 2.10 1.32 -2.51
CA ALA A 60 2.56 1.55 -1.14
C ALA A 60 3.98 2.09 -1.13
N TYR A 61 4.25 3.08 -0.28
CA TYR A 61 5.59 3.64 -0.13
C TYR A 61 5.78 4.31 1.22
N LYS A 62 7.04 4.35 1.69
CA LYS A 62 7.41 5.08 2.90
C LYS A 62 7.70 6.56 2.60
N ASN A 63 7.15 7.46 3.42
CA ASN A 63 7.27 8.90 3.25
C ASN A 63 8.68 9.40 3.62
N GLY A 64 9.18 10.43 2.95
CA GLY A 64 10.57 10.88 3.08
C GLY A 64 11.58 10.07 2.25
N ASN A 65 11.12 9.07 1.47
CA ASN A 65 11.95 8.32 0.54
C ASN A 65 12.11 9.07 -0.80
N ASN A 66 12.91 10.14 -0.80
CA ASN A 66 13.18 10.95 -2.00
C ASN A 66 13.92 10.19 -3.11
N LYS A 67 14.53 9.03 -2.81
CA LYS A 67 15.27 8.22 -3.79
C LYS A 67 14.48 7.05 -4.39
N HIS A 68 13.15 7.02 -4.26
CA HIS A 68 12.29 5.98 -4.85
C HIS A 68 12.60 4.54 -4.40
N LYS A 69 13.37 4.35 -3.31
CA LYS A 69 13.97 3.05 -2.97
C LYS A 69 12.98 1.97 -2.54
N SER A 70 11.81 2.36 -2.05
CA SER A 70 10.84 1.45 -1.45
C SER A 70 9.43 1.89 -1.85
N LYS A 71 9.12 1.73 -3.14
CA LYS A 71 7.80 1.97 -3.72
C LYS A 71 7.32 0.66 -4.34
N LEU A 72 6.28 0.08 -3.77
CA LEU A 72 5.65 -1.15 -4.21
C LEU A 72 4.35 -0.82 -4.93
N SER A 73 3.97 -1.64 -5.90
CA SER A 73 2.68 -1.54 -6.56
C SER A 73 2.16 -2.91 -6.96
N THR A 74 0.86 -3.10 -6.91
CA THR A 74 0.19 -4.30 -7.42
C THR A 74 -1.10 -3.92 -8.14
N ALA A 75 -1.53 -4.76 -9.08
CA ALA A 75 -2.77 -4.60 -9.81
C ALA A 75 -3.80 -5.58 -9.28
N VAL A 76 -4.98 -5.08 -8.90
CA VAL A 76 -6.05 -5.88 -8.31
C VAL A 76 -7.27 -5.80 -9.23
N PRO A 77 -7.75 -6.93 -9.77
CA PRO A 77 -9.00 -6.96 -10.51
C PRO A 77 -10.20 -6.50 -9.68
N ALA A 78 -11.23 -5.96 -10.36
CA ALA A 78 -12.42 -5.47 -9.66
C ALA A 78 -13.11 -6.56 -8.81
N ALA A 79 -13.18 -7.80 -9.32
CA ALA A 79 -13.77 -8.94 -8.62
C ALA A 79 -13.03 -9.31 -7.32
N ALA A 80 -11.71 -9.10 -7.27
CA ALA A 80 -10.89 -9.40 -6.10
C ALA A 80 -10.71 -8.20 -5.15
N HIS A 81 -11.17 -7.01 -5.54
CA HIS A 81 -10.86 -5.76 -4.84
C HIS A 81 -11.35 -5.75 -3.39
N VAL A 82 -12.59 -6.19 -3.15
CA VAL A 82 -13.17 -6.21 -1.80
C VAL A 82 -12.39 -7.12 -0.86
N LYS A 83 -12.04 -8.33 -1.32
CA LYS A 83 -11.23 -9.28 -0.55
C LYS A 83 -9.83 -8.73 -0.27
N PHE A 84 -9.19 -8.13 -1.28
CA PHE A 84 -7.89 -7.49 -1.13
C PHE A 84 -7.91 -6.36 -0.09
N GLN A 85 -8.93 -5.50 -0.11
CA GLN A 85 -9.07 -4.41 0.85
C GLN A 85 -9.30 -4.92 2.28
N ALA A 86 -10.02 -6.02 2.45
CA ALA A 86 -10.22 -6.64 3.76
C ALA A 86 -8.89 -7.14 4.35
N GLU A 87 -8.06 -7.83 3.55
CA GLU A 87 -6.72 -8.28 3.97
C GLU A 87 -5.78 -7.10 4.24
N LEU A 88 -5.81 -6.07 3.38
CA LEU A 88 -5.05 -4.84 3.60
C LEU A 88 -5.43 -4.17 4.92
N ALA A 89 -6.72 -4.04 5.20
CA ALA A 89 -7.22 -3.47 6.45
C ALA A 89 -6.80 -4.30 7.67
N LYS A 90 -6.82 -5.64 7.57
CA LYS A 90 -6.35 -6.55 8.62
C LYS A 90 -4.87 -6.34 8.94
N LEU A 91 -4.03 -6.27 7.90
CA LEU A 91 -2.60 -6.00 8.05
C LEU A 91 -2.34 -4.62 8.66
N MET A 92 -3.00 -3.57 8.15
CA MET A 92 -2.86 -2.21 8.67
C MET A 92 -3.29 -2.11 10.14
N LYS A 93 -4.44 -2.69 10.49
CA LYS A 93 -4.91 -2.77 11.90
C LYS A 93 -3.88 -3.48 12.77
N ALA A 94 -3.33 -4.61 12.32
CA ALA A 94 -2.31 -5.35 13.07
C ALA A 94 -1.05 -4.52 13.33
N LYS A 95 -0.61 -3.72 12.36
CA LYS A 95 0.57 -2.84 12.50
C LYS A 95 0.30 -1.54 13.27
N MET A 96 -0.98 -1.14 13.41
CA MET A 96 -1.40 0.05 14.15
C MET A 96 -1.90 -0.26 15.56
N LYS A 97 -1.81 -1.51 16.04
CA LYS A 97 -2.30 -1.93 17.36
C LYS A 97 -1.68 -1.13 18.52
N ASP A 98 -0.42 -0.71 18.36
CA ASP A 98 0.34 -0.02 19.40
C ASP A 98 0.24 1.51 19.32
N VAL A 99 -0.59 2.05 18.42
CA VAL A 99 -0.92 3.48 18.40
C VAL A 99 -1.83 3.75 19.60
N THR A 100 -1.21 4.02 20.73
CA THR A 100 -1.87 4.24 22.02
C THR A 100 -2.97 5.30 21.89
N LYS A 101 -4.14 4.98 22.47
CA LYS A 101 -5.31 5.86 22.60
C LYS A 101 -4.86 7.29 22.92
N LYS A 102 -5.16 8.21 21.99
CA LYS A 102 -5.31 9.67 22.18
C LYS A 102 -4.51 10.20 23.38
N GLN A 103 -3.22 10.46 23.20
CA GLN A 103 -2.56 11.43 24.10
C GLN A 103 -3.40 12.70 24.04
N LYS A 104 -3.94 13.12 25.18
CA LYS A 104 -4.68 14.38 25.36
C LYS A 104 -3.81 15.51 24.79
N ARG A 105 -4.07 15.93 23.56
CA ARG A 105 -3.46 17.13 22.99
C ARG A 105 -4.22 18.32 23.56
N HIS A 106 -3.46 19.18 24.23
CA HIS A 106 -3.82 20.47 24.83
C HIS A 106 -4.67 20.41 26.10
N ALA A 107 -4.01 20.16 27.24
CA ALA A 107 -4.35 20.90 28.44
C ALA A 107 -3.64 22.25 28.33
N SER A 108 -4.38 23.27 27.91
CA SER A 108 -4.00 24.66 28.14
C SER A 108 -3.92 24.85 29.65
N GLN A 109 -2.73 24.99 30.21
CA GLN A 109 -2.58 25.51 31.56
C GLN A 109 -2.48 27.02 31.43
N ASN A 110 -3.56 27.68 31.83
CA ASN A 110 -3.60 29.10 32.14
C ASN A 110 -2.64 29.43 33.28
#